data_AF-A0AB40AKQ5-F1
#
_entry.id   AF-A0AB40AKQ5-F1
#
_cell.length_a   1.000
_cell.length_b   1.000
_cell.length_c   1.000
_cell.angle_alpha   90.00
_cell.angle_beta   90.00
_cell.angle_gamma   90.00
#
_symmetry.space_group_name_H-M   'P 1'
#
loop_
_entity.id
_entity.type
_entity.pdbx_description
1 polymer ?
#
loop_
_entity_poly.entity_id
_entity_poly.type
_entity_poly.pdbx_seq_one_letter_code
_entity_poly.pdbx_strand_id
1 'polypeptide(L)'
;MRFGLRVQLQPRSNGVFSFPRYCCTAPHQHPPLSSLPPRPSPRQIQQAHAQLITLGLASRRAPMSHLLAHCALSPSLPPSYPITIFNLIDIPNVFAINNLLRCISRSVHPEKCLLFYSELRRRAMPTNNYTYPFLLHACSRNPVLSEGQQVHSHVVKLGLDLDLFVRNALIHFYSACCEMELSKRVFDECPSERDVVSWNAMLAGYAKSGRVDAAEKVFDIMPERDVISWNSLIMGYVQNGILEKGLEVFRQMIDLGLMVNEATLVTVLSASAQLGLLEYGRFIHSTIKDLKFPISVALGTALVDMYAKCGCIDISKELFNELPERDAFSWNAMICGLATHGLGKEALELFEKFINEGLHPASVTFVGVLNACSRAGLVAEARRYFELMVKDYGIEPEMEHYGCMVDLLGRAGLVSEALELIEGMKIAPDPVLWGTLLGACKMHGLVDLGITIGQKLIELEPGHDGHYVLLAGIYAKARKWKDVITVRKLMSSRGTNKVAGLSLIEANGMVHRFVAGDREHEQSISIHKMLEVINQRLTEAGYMPDVAPILHDIGDEEKVHVIKEHSERLAIAFGFIVSKPGSPIRIVKNLRVCGDCHEFSKMVSKVFEREIIVRDGSRFHHFKEGKCSCSDYW
;
A
#
# COMPACT_ATOMS: atom_id res chain seq x y z
N MET A 1 42.90 -55.41 -40.38
CA MET A 1 44.37 -55.31 -40.57
C MET A 1 44.92 -54.30 -39.58
N ARG A 2 46.07 -54.62 -38.98
CA ARG A 2 46.76 -53.92 -37.89
C ARG A 2 47.41 -52.58 -38.33
N PHE A 3 47.93 -51.90 -37.30
CA PHE A 3 49.00 -50.89 -37.24
C PHE A 3 48.50 -49.44 -37.19
N GLY A 4 48.88 -48.59 -36.22
CA GLY A 4 49.89 -48.70 -35.18
C GLY A 4 50.59 -47.35 -35.07
N LEU A 5 50.45 -46.63 -33.95
CA LEU A 5 51.27 -45.45 -33.64
C LEU A 5 52.05 -45.73 -32.36
N ARG A 6 53.36 -45.97 -32.54
CA ARG A 6 54.34 -46.12 -31.48
C ARG A 6 54.58 -44.77 -30.80
N VAL A 7 54.47 -44.81 -29.48
CA VAL A 7 54.96 -43.80 -28.54
C VAL A 7 56.49 -43.79 -28.56
N GLN A 8 57.09 -42.60 -28.63
CA GLN A 8 58.46 -42.36 -28.15
C GLN A 8 58.38 -41.41 -26.95
N LEU A 9 58.78 -41.94 -25.78
CA LEU A 9 59.06 -41.19 -24.56
C LEU A 9 60.58 -41.11 -24.40
N GLN A 10 61.10 -39.92 -24.06
CA GLN A 10 62.39 -39.74 -23.40
C GLN A 10 62.36 -38.52 -22.45
N PRO A 11 63.26 -38.45 -21.45
CA PRO A 11 62.89 -38.32 -20.04
C PRO A 11 62.90 -36.89 -19.49
N ARG A 12 62.06 -36.63 -18.48
CA ARG A 12 62.18 -35.47 -17.60
C ARG A 12 62.95 -35.86 -16.34
N SER A 13 64.08 -35.19 -16.11
CA SER A 13 64.70 -35.03 -14.78
C SER A 13 64.10 -33.81 -14.07
N ASN A 14 64.13 -33.87 -12.74
CA ASN A 14 63.38 -33.06 -11.80
C ASN A 14 63.72 -31.54 -11.80
N GLY A 15 62.66 -30.73 -11.66
CA GLY A 15 62.52 -29.80 -10.55
C GLY A 15 62.93 -28.33 -10.76
N VAL A 16 62.02 -27.51 -11.32
CA VAL A 16 61.61 -26.18 -10.80
C VAL A 16 60.23 -25.86 -11.41
N PHE A 17 59.19 -25.66 -10.59
CA PHE A 17 57.88 -25.21 -11.07
C PHE A 17 57.94 -23.71 -11.39
N SER A 18 57.91 -23.36 -12.68
CA SER A 18 57.56 -22.03 -13.17
C SER A 18 56.14 -22.06 -13.72
N PHE A 19 55.24 -21.25 -13.17
CA PHE A 19 53.89 -21.05 -13.69
C PHE A 19 53.94 -20.56 -15.15
N PRO A 20 53.21 -21.16 -16.11
CA PRO A 20 53.05 -20.56 -17.41
C PRO A 20 52.18 -19.30 -17.25
N ARG A 21 52.71 -18.16 -17.67
CA ARG A 21 51.96 -16.91 -17.85
C ARG A 21 50.70 -17.22 -18.67
N TYR A 22 49.52 -16.95 -18.11
CA TYR A 22 48.28 -16.90 -18.86
C TYR A 22 48.43 -15.84 -19.95
N CYS A 23 48.56 -16.28 -21.20
CA CYS A 23 48.49 -15.39 -22.34
C CYS A 23 47.02 -14.98 -22.51
N CYS A 24 46.71 -13.74 -22.13
CA CYS A 24 45.46 -13.06 -22.49
C CYS A 24 45.35 -13.00 -24.02
N THR A 25 44.54 -13.86 -24.63
CA THR A 25 44.08 -13.67 -26.00
C THR A 25 42.86 -12.74 -25.96
N ALA A 26 42.92 -11.66 -26.76
CA ALA A 26 41.90 -10.63 -26.90
C ALA A 26 40.46 -11.16 -27.10
N PRO A 27 39.41 -10.41 -26.69
CA PRO A 27 38.03 -10.84 -26.85
C PRO A 27 37.68 -10.87 -28.33
N HIS A 28 37.20 -12.00 -28.84
CA HIS A 28 36.51 -12.03 -30.12
C HIS A 28 35.23 -11.17 -30.00
N GLN A 29 35.32 -9.90 -30.37
CA GLN A 29 34.17 -9.02 -30.53
C GLN A 29 33.29 -9.61 -31.63
N HIS A 30 32.10 -10.09 -31.27
CA HIS A 30 31.09 -10.47 -32.24
C HIS A 30 30.38 -9.18 -32.68
N PRO A 31 30.60 -8.68 -33.91
CA PRO A 31 30.12 -7.37 -34.36
C PRO A 31 28.63 -7.08 -34.06
N PRO A 32 27.69 -8.03 -34.24
CA PRO A 32 26.27 -7.76 -33.99
C PRO A 32 25.89 -7.68 -32.50
N LEU A 33 26.74 -8.17 -31.59
CA LEU A 33 26.51 -8.10 -30.14
C LEU A 33 27.25 -6.91 -29.51
N SER A 34 28.44 -6.58 -30.00
CA SER A 34 29.21 -5.42 -29.52
C SER A 34 28.56 -4.08 -29.83
N SER A 35 27.65 -4.04 -30.82
CA SER A 35 26.89 -2.85 -31.18
C SER A 35 25.62 -2.64 -30.33
N LEU A 36 25.28 -3.57 -29.44
CA LEU A 36 24.10 -3.45 -28.60
C LEU A 36 24.35 -2.47 -27.45
N PRO A 37 23.38 -1.62 -27.09
CA PRO A 37 23.49 -0.79 -25.90
C PRO A 37 23.51 -1.68 -24.63
N PRO A 38 23.97 -1.15 -23.48
CA PRO A 38 24.05 -1.91 -22.22
C PRO A 38 22.73 -2.56 -21.77
N ARG A 39 21.59 -1.94 -22.12
CA ARG A 39 20.24 -2.50 -21.94
C ARG A 39 19.51 -2.50 -23.29
N PRO A 40 19.66 -3.55 -24.10
CA PRO A 40 19.05 -3.60 -25.42
C PRO A 40 17.56 -3.91 -25.33
N SER A 41 16.77 -3.31 -26.23
CA SER A 41 15.35 -3.63 -26.35
C SER A 41 15.14 -5.03 -26.93
N PRO A 42 13.97 -5.66 -26.72
CA PRO A 42 13.65 -6.97 -27.30
C PRO A 42 13.88 -7.02 -28.82
N ARG A 43 13.54 -5.95 -29.54
CA ARG A 43 13.74 -5.84 -30.99
C ARG A 43 15.22 -5.85 -31.36
N GLN A 44 16.06 -5.13 -30.61
CA GLN A 44 17.50 -5.10 -30.85
C GLN A 44 18.13 -6.47 -30.59
N ILE A 45 17.70 -7.18 -29.54
CA ILE A 45 18.15 -8.55 -29.25
C ILE A 45 17.73 -9.51 -30.37
N GLN A 46 16.48 -9.42 -30.83
CA GLN A 46 15.99 -10.24 -31.94
C GLN A 46 16.73 -9.98 -33.25
N GLN A 47 17.05 -8.73 -33.54
CA GLN A 47 17.83 -8.34 -34.71
C GLN A 47 19.26 -8.88 -34.64
N ALA A 48 19.92 -8.77 -33.49
CA ALA A 48 21.25 -9.34 -33.28
C ALA A 48 21.22 -10.87 -33.41
N HIS A 49 20.19 -11.55 -32.90
CA HIS A 49 20.02 -12.99 -33.07
C HIS A 49 19.85 -13.37 -34.54
N ALA A 50 19.02 -12.64 -35.31
CA ALA A 50 18.85 -12.87 -36.74
C ALA A 50 20.18 -12.71 -37.50
N GLN A 51 20.98 -11.70 -37.17
CA GLN A 51 22.30 -11.52 -37.76
C GLN A 51 23.25 -12.68 -37.44
N LEU A 52 23.26 -13.17 -36.20
CA LEU A 52 24.05 -14.35 -35.82
C LEU A 52 23.64 -15.60 -36.61
N ILE A 53 22.35 -15.77 -36.91
CA ILE A 53 21.87 -16.86 -37.78
C ILE A 53 22.41 -16.71 -39.19
N THR A 54 22.30 -15.52 -39.80
CA THR A 54 22.82 -15.28 -41.16
C THR A 54 24.33 -15.48 -41.29
N LEU A 55 25.08 -15.25 -40.20
CA LEU A 55 26.53 -15.45 -40.14
C LEU A 55 26.93 -16.91 -39.85
N GLY A 56 25.97 -17.84 -39.72
CA GLY A 56 26.24 -19.24 -39.40
C GLY A 56 26.75 -19.45 -37.96
N LEU A 57 26.44 -18.51 -37.06
CA LEU A 57 26.88 -18.52 -35.65
C LEU A 57 25.81 -19.01 -34.67
N ALA A 58 24.64 -19.45 -35.17
CA ALA A 58 23.48 -19.81 -34.37
C ALA A 58 23.69 -20.99 -33.40
N SER A 59 24.67 -21.87 -33.64
CA SER A 59 25.00 -22.98 -32.72
C SER A 59 26.28 -22.74 -31.91
N ARG A 60 27.02 -21.66 -32.23
CA ARG A 60 28.32 -21.38 -31.63
C ARG A 60 28.14 -20.92 -30.19
N ARG A 61 28.84 -21.59 -29.27
CA ARG A 61 28.83 -21.31 -27.83
C ARG A 61 29.01 -19.82 -27.48
N ALA A 62 30.12 -19.19 -27.89
CA ALA A 62 30.46 -17.84 -27.42
C ALA A 62 29.45 -16.73 -27.82
N PRO A 63 29.02 -16.59 -29.09
CA PRO A 63 28.01 -15.60 -29.46
C PRO A 63 26.67 -15.83 -28.76
N MET A 64 26.19 -17.08 -28.74
CA MET A 64 24.87 -17.40 -28.19
C MET A 64 24.82 -17.25 -26.67
N SER A 65 25.90 -17.56 -25.94
CA SER A 65 25.97 -17.29 -24.50
C SER A 65 25.92 -15.79 -24.18
N HIS A 66 26.53 -14.93 -25.00
CA HIS A 66 26.46 -13.47 -24.82
C HIS A 66 25.10 -12.91 -25.20
N LEU A 67 24.47 -13.44 -26.26
CA LEU A 67 23.08 -13.12 -26.59
C LEU A 67 22.14 -13.42 -25.42
N LEU A 68 22.32 -14.58 -24.74
CA LEU A 68 21.57 -14.91 -23.52
C LEU A 68 21.80 -13.92 -22.38
N ALA A 69 23.02 -13.38 -22.22
CA ALA A 69 23.29 -12.36 -21.23
C ALA A 69 22.51 -11.07 -21.51
N HIS A 70 22.40 -10.66 -22.78
CA HIS A 70 21.55 -9.53 -23.17
C HIS A 70 20.05 -9.84 -22.94
N CYS A 71 19.60 -11.07 -23.21
CA CYS A 71 18.24 -11.49 -22.86
C CYS A 71 17.98 -11.34 -21.35
N ALA A 72 18.92 -11.73 -20.49
CA ALA A 72 18.79 -11.66 -19.04
C ALA A 72 18.74 -10.21 -18.49
N LEU A 73 19.16 -9.23 -19.29
CA LEU A 73 19.09 -7.80 -19.01
C LEU A 73 17.82 -7.13 -19.55
N SER A 74 17.00 -7.83 -20.33
CA SER A 74 15.76 -7.34 -20.93
C SER A 74 14.54 -8.09 -20.37
N PRO A 75 13.86 -7.55 -19.34
CA PRO A 75 12.75 -8.22 -18.64
C PRO A 75 11.52 -8.50 -19.51
N SER A 76 11.35 -7.78 -20.61
CA SER A 76 10.18 -7.83 -21.49
C SER A 76 10.20 -8.96 -22.52
N LEU A 77 11.25 -9.81 -22.53
CA LEU A 77 11.31 -10.96 -23.42
C LEU A 77 10.53 -12.16 -22.84
N PRO A 78 9.74 -12.87 -23.66
CA PRO A 78 9.06 -14.07 -23.20
C PRO A 78 10.10 -15.15 -22.81
N PRO A 79 9.87 -15.92 -21.73
CA PRO A 79 10.85 -16.90 -21.23
C PRO A 79 11.15 -18.02 -22.20
N SER A 80 10.25 -18.30 -23.14
CA SER A 80 10.44 -19.27 -24.22
C SER A 80 11.62 -18.89 -25.12
N TYR A 81 11.85 -17.60 -25.36
CA TYR A 81 12.86 -17.13 -26.29
C TYR A 81 14.30 -17.42 -25.83
N PRO A 82 14.72 -17.09 -24.59
CA PRO A 82 16.01 -17.53 -24.04
C PRO A 82 16.18 -19.06 -24.01
N ILE A 83 15.12 -19.81 -23.72
CA ILE A 83 15.17 -21.29 -23.71
C ILE A 83 15.48 -21.82 -25.13
N THR A 84 14.83 -21.28 -26.16
CA THR A 84 15.11 -21.63 -27.56
C THR A 84 16.56 -21.33 -27.92
N ILE A 85 17.08 -20.14 -27.57
CA ILE A 85 18.48 -19.77 -27.80
C ILE A 85 19.43 -20.77 -27.14
N PHE A 86 19.17 -21.13 -25.88
CA PHE A 86 20.01 -22.07 -25.15
C PHE A 86 20.04 -23.47 -25.79
N ASN A 87 18.89 -23.96 -26.26
CA ASN A 87 18.79 -25.27 -26.90
C ASN A 87 19.51 -25.35 -28.25
N LEU A 88 19.79 -24.21 -28.89
CA LEU A 88 20.58 -24.16 -30.13
C LEU A 88 22.09 -24.27 -29.88
N ILE A 89 22.55 -24.11 -28.63
CA ILE A 89 23.98 -24.14 -28.30
C ILE A 89 24.47 -25.59 -28.26
N ASP A 90 25.43 -25.93 -29.12
CA ASP A 90 25.95 -27.31 -29.24
C ASP A 90 26.46 -27.87 -27.90
N ILE A 91 27.18 -27.05 -27.12
CA ILE A 91 27.69 -27.40 -25.80
C ILE A 91 27.65 -26.15 -24.91
N PRO A 92 26.65 -25.98 -24.03
CA PRO A 92 26.53 -24.82 -23.17
C PRO A 92 27.58 -24.82 -22.05
N ASN A 93 28.08 -23.64 -21.69
CA ASN A 93 28.97 -23.44 -20.54
C ASN A 93 28.19 -22.91 -19.32
N VAL A 94 28.85 -22.88 -18.16
CA VAL A 94 28.27 -22.35 -16.90
C VAL A 94 27.74 -20.92 -17.06
N PHE A 95 28.40 -20.09 -17.89
CA PHE A 95 27.93 -18.74 -18.20
C PHE A 95 26.57 -18.73 -18.94
N ALA A 96 26.37 -19.56 -19.96
CA ALA A 96 25.07 -19.70 -20.62
C ALA A 96 23.99 -20.22 -19.65
N ILE A 97 24.34 -21.22 -18.84
CA ILE A 97 23.45 -21.82 -17.84
C ILE A 97 22.97 -20.76 -16.84
N ASN A 98 23.89 -19.98 -16.26
CA ASN A 98 23.56 -18.96 -15.27
C ASN A 98 22.72 -17.83 -15.85
N ASN A 99 22.98 -17.40 -17.10
CA ASN A 99 22.15 -16.40 -17.77
C ASN A 99 20.75 -16.92 -18.10
N LEU A 100 20.61 -18.19 -18.49
CA LEU A 100 19.30 -18.80 -18.67
C LEU A 100 18.54 -18.90 -17.34
N LEU A 101 19.18 -19.37 -16.26
CA LEU A 101 18.59 -19.41 -14.91
C LEU A 101 18.16 -18.01 -14.44
N ARG A 102 18.94 -16.99 -14.73
CA ARG A 102 18.60 -15.58 -14.47
C ARG A 102 17.35 -15.12 -15.24
N CYS A 103 17.18 -15.55 -16.48
CA CYS A 103 15.96 -15.28 -17.26
C CYS A 103 14.75 -16.01 -16.65
N ILE A 104 14.88 -17.31 -16.34
CA ILE A 104 13.78 -18.14 -15.85
C ILE A 104 13.34 -17.69 -14.44
N SER A 105 14.27 -17.40 -13.53
CA SER A 105 13.95 -16.96 -12.17
C SER A 105 13.16 -15.63 -12.12
N ARG A 106 13.33 -14.78 -13.13
CA ARG A 106 12.59 -13.51 -13.30
C ARG A 106 11.30 -13.66 -14.11
N SER A 107 11.03 -14.84 -14.65
CA SER A 107 9.83 -15.08 -15.46
C SER A 107 8.56 -15.19 -14.61
N VAL A 108 7.41 -15.34 -15.29
CA VAL A 108 6.12 -15.69 -14.68
C VAL A 108 6.15 -17.09 -14.05
N HIS A 109 7.07 -17.95 -14.49
CA HIS A 109 7.18 -19.36 -14.09
C HIS A 109 8.54 -19.66 -13.43
N PRO A 110 8.85 -19.08 -12.25
CA PRO A 110 10.13 -19.28 -11.58
C PRO A 110 10.38 -20.75 -11.18
N GLU A 111 9.36 -21.56 -10.99
CA GLU A 111 9.46 -22.99 -10.66
C GLU A 111 10.23 -23.80 -11.71
N LYS A 112 10.22 -23.36 -12.98
CA LYS A 112 10.99 -24.00 -14.06
C LYS A 112 12.50 -23.92 -13.83
N CYS A 113 12.96 -23.00 -12.98
CA CYS A 113 14.38 -22.85 -12.62
C CYS A 113 14.90 -24.13 -11.92
N LEU A 114 14.09 -24.70 -11.02
CA LEU A 114 14.44 -25.92 -10.28
C LEU A 114 14.34 -27.18 -11.15
N LEU A 115 13.35 -27.25 -12.04
CA LEU A 115 13.24 -28.33 -13.03
C LEU A 115 14.47 -28.35 -13.95
N PHE A 116 14.88 -27.18 -14.44
CA PHE A 116 16.08 -27.05 -15.25
C PHE A 116 17.34 -27.44 -14.47
N TYR A 117 17.45 -27.04 -13.21
CA TYR A 117 18.57 -27.44 -12.34
C TYR A 117 18.63 -28.95 -12.08
N SER A 118 17.47 -29.60 -11.90
CA SER A 118 17.39 -31.07 -11.80
C SER A 118 17.96 -31.75 -13.05
N GLU A 119 17.64 -31.22 -14.23
CA GLU A 119 18.18 -31.72 -15.50
C GLU A 119 19.69 -31.47 -15.64
N LEU A 120 20.20 -30.32 -15.21
CA LEU A 120 21.65 -30.04 -15.17
C LEU A 120 22.37 -31.08 -14.31
N ARG A 121 21.80 -31.44 -13.15
CA ARG A 121 22.35 -32.47 -12.26
C ARG A 121 22.32 -33.85 -12.89
N ARG A 122 21.21 -34.23 -13.52
CA ARG A 122 21.07 -35.54 -14.21
C ARG A 122 22.11 -35.70 -15.34
N ARG A 123 22.47 -34.60 -16.00
CA ARG A 123 23.50 -34.55 -17.05
C ARG A 123 24.92 -34.31 -16.53
N ALA A 124 25.12 -34.21 -15.21
CA ALA A 124 26.40 -33.91 -14.57
C ALA A 124 27.07 -32.62 -15.12
N MET A 125 26.27 -31.61 -15.46
CA MET A 125 26.80 -30.32 -15.92
C MET A 125 27.39 -29.53 -14.74
N PRO A 126 28.52 -28.82 -14.94
CA PRO A 126 29.14 -28.05 -13.86
C PRO A 126 28.27 -26.86 -13.43
N THR A 127 28.26 -26.59 -12.13
CA THR A 127 27.61 -25.43 -11.50
C THR A 127 28.62 -24.69 -10.62
N ASN A 128 28.32 -23.44 -10.27
CA ASN A 128 29.21 -22.64 -9.41
C ASN A 128 28.41 -21.76 -8.42
N ASN A 129 29.12 -20.97 -7.61
CA ASN A 129 28.55 -20.01 -6.68
C ASN A 129 27.52 -19.07 -7.32
N TYR A 130 27.69 -18.67 -8.59
CA TYR A 130 26.72 -17.83 -9.30
C TYR A 130 25.44 -18.56 -9.75
N THR A 131 25.38 -19.89 -9.72
CA THR A 131 24.20 -20.67 -10.09
C THR A 131 23.11 -20.58 -9.02
N TYR A 132 23.49 -20.74 -7.74
CA TYR A 132 22.56 -20.89 -6.61
C TYR A 132 21.73 -19.65 -6.28
N PRO A 133 22.24 -18.41 -6.37
CA PRO A 133 21.45 -17.21 -6.16
C PRO A 133 20.20 -17.15 -7.07
N PHE A 134 20.27 -17.63 -8.31
CA PHE A 134 19.10 -17.65 -9.19
C PHE A 134 18.07 -18.73 -8.82
N LEU A 135 18.53 -19.87 -8.28
CA LEU A 135 17.65 -20.92 -7.76
C LEU A 135 16.93 -20.42 -6.51
N LEU A 136 17.67 -19.84 -5.57
CA LEU A 136 17.12 -19.29 -4.33
C LEU A 136 16.21 -18.09 -4.59
N HIS A 137 16.52 -17.25 -5.59
CA HIS A 137 15.63 -16.18 -6.03
C HIS A 137 14.31 -16.73 -6.59
N ALA A 138 14.37 -17.82 -7.38
CA ALA A 138 13.16 -18.49 -7.85
C ALA A 138 12.32 -19.04 -6.67
N CYS A 139 12.96 -19.70 -5.71
CA CYS A 139 12.32 -20.15 -4.47
C CYS A 139 11.79 -18.99 -3.60
N SER A 140 12.36 -17.79 -3.70
CA SER A 140 11.86 -16.61 -2.98
C SER A 140 10.58 -16.05 -3.59
N ARG A 141 10.39 -16.21 -4.91
CA ARG A 141 9.21 -15.70 -5.65
C ARG A 141 8.04 -16.67 -5.61
N ASN A 142 8.32 -17.96 -5.51
CA ASN A 142 7.33 -18.99 -5.19
C ASN A 142 7.79 -19.66 -3.88
N PRO A 143 7.41 -19.10 -2.71
CA PRO A 143 7.96 -19.47 -1.40
C PRO A 143 7.62 -20.91 -1.02
N VAL A 144 8.37 -21.85 -1.57
CA VAL A 144 8.36 -23.27 -1.24
C VAL A 144 9.60 -23.55 -0.39
N LEU A 145 9.40 -23.55 0.93
CA LEU A 145 10.49 -23.69 1.90
C LEU A 145 11.31 -24.98 1.68
N SER A 146 10.64 -26.10 1.40
CA SER A 146 11.27 -27.41 1.19
C SER A 146 12.26 -27.43 0.03
N GLU A 147 11.90 -26.85 -1.11
CA GLU A 147 12.76 -26.84 -2.29
C GLU A 147 13.99 -25.97 -2.08
N GLY A 148 13.81 -24.78 -1.49
CA GLY A 148 14.95 -23.92 -1.18
C GLY A 148 15.86 -24.50 -0.09
N GLN A 149 15.33 -25.26 0.88
CA GLN A 149 16.15 -26.03 1.84
C GLN A 149 16.97 -27.15 1.17
N GLN A 150 16.43 -27.79 0.13
CA GLN A 150 17.20 -28.76 -0.67
C GLN A 150 18.32 -28.06 -1.46
N VAL A 151 18.04 -26.89 -2.04
CA VAL A 151 19.06 -26.06 -2.71
C VAL A 151 20.14 -25.65 -1.71
N HIS A 152 19.77 -25.20 -0.51
CA HIS A 152 20.71 -24.88 0.56
C HIS A 152 21.55 -26.10 0.97
N SER A 153 20.93 -27.27 1.11
CA SER A 153 21.66 -28.52 1.41
C SER A 153 22.70 -28.85 0.34
N HIS A 154 22.44 -28.55 -0.94
CA HIS A 154 23.41 -28.72 -2.01
C HIS A 154 24.54 -27.69 -1.96
N VAL A 155 24.23 -26.44 -1.60
CA VAL A 155 25.25 -25.39 -1.38
C VAL A 155 26.28 -25.85 -0.35
N VAL A 156 25.81 -26.34 0.80
CA VAL A 156 26.68 -26.86 1.88
C VAL A 156 27.49 -28.07 1.41
N LYS A 157 26.86 -29.04 0.73
CA LYS A 157 27.56 -30.24 0.22
C LYS A 157 28.67 -29.92 -0.78
N LEU A 158 28.59 -28.79 -1.47
CA LEU A 158 29.58 -28.34 -2.44
C LEU A 158 30.60 -27.36 -1.86
N GLY A 159 30.50 -27.02 -0.56
CA GLY A 159 31.38 -26.06 0.11
C GLY A 159 31.21 -24.63 -0.42
N LEU A 160 29.99 -24.28 -0.87
CA LEU A 160 29.67 -22.95 -1.39
C LEU A 160 28.93 -22.08 -0.35
N ASP A 161 28.74 -22.58 0.87
CA ASP A 161 28.01 -21.95 1.97
C ASP A 161 28.73 -20.72 2.56
N LEU A 162 30.04 -20.61 2.36
CA LEU A 162 30.81 -19.42 2.77
C LEU A 162 30.84 -18.32 1.71
N ASP A 163 30.37 -18.56 0.48
CA ASP A 163 30.35 -17.55 -0.58
C ASP A 163 29.32 -16.45 -0.28
N LEU A 164 29.77 -15.19 -0.28
CA LEU A 164 28.94 -14.03 0.07
C LEU A 164 27.67 -13.90 -0.79
N PHE A 165 27.75 -14.15 -2.09
CA PHE A 165 26.58 -14.03 -2.98
C PHE A 165 25.55 -15.13 -2.69
N VAL A 166 26.02 -16.34 -2.40
CA VAL A 166 25.14 -17.46 -2.03
C VAL A 166 24.50 -17.20 -0.67
N ARG A 167 25.25 -16.73 0.33
CA ARG A 167 24.74 -16.38 1.66
C ARG A 167 23.69 -15.27 1.60
N ASN A 168 23.95 -14.19 0.87
CA ASN A 168 22.99 -13.11 0.66
C ASN A 168 21.69 -13.62 0.02
N ALA A 169 21.79 -14.54 -0.93
CA ALA A 169 20.62 -15.17 -1.53
C ALA A 169 19.87 -16.11 -0.56
N LEU A 170 20.57 -16.81 0.33
CA LEU A 170 19.97 -17.65 1.37
C LEU A 170 19.23 -16.82 2.43
N ILE A 171 19.83 -15.73 2.90
CA ILE A 171 19.20 -14.78 3.84
C ILE A 171 17.91 -14.25 3.22
N HIS A 172 17.99 -13.74 1.98
CA HIS A 172 16.81 -13.26 1.26
C HIS A 172 15.74 -14.36 1.08
N PHE A 173 16.13 -15.59 0.73
CA PHE A 173 15.21 -16.72 0.58
C PHE A 173 14.47 -17.03 1.88
N TYR A 174 15.19 -17.22 2.98
CA TYR A 174 14.55 -17.52 4.27
C TYR A 174 13.66 -16.38 4.74
N SER A 175 14.11 -15.13 4.57
CA SER A 175 13.28 -13.95 4.84
C SER A 175 12.03 -13.88 3.96
N ALA A 176 12.13 -14.23 2.68
CA ALA A 176 10.98 -14.24 1.76
C ALA A 176 9.94 -15.32 2.11
N CYS A 177 10.40 -16.45 2.68
CA CYS A 177 9.58 -17.53 3.23
C CYS A 177 9.08 -17.27 4.66
N CYS A 178 9.29 -16.06 5.22
CA CYS A 178 8.92 -15.69 6.60
C CYS A 178 9.66 -16.49 7.70
N GLU A 179 10.75 -17.19 7.36
CA GLU A 179 11.57 -17.99 8.28
C GLU A 179 12.76 -17.18 8.82
N MET A 180 12.48 -16.10 9.56
CA MET A 180 13.55 -15.19 10.00
C MET A 180 14.54 -15.82 10.98
N GLU A 181 14.17 -16.88 11.71
CA GLU A 181 15.12 -17.56 12.59
C GLU A 181 16.19 -18.30 11.77
N LEU A 182 15.80 -18.91 10.65
CA LEU A 182 16.77 -19.52 9.72
C LEU A 182 17.57 -18.45 8.98
N SER A 183 16.93 -17.36 8.57
CA SER A 183 17.61 -16.22 7.95
C SER A 183 18.69 -15.64 8.88
N LYS A 184 18.34 -15.45 10.15
CA LYS A 184 19.27 -14.98 11.19
C LYS A 184 20.42 -15.95 11.43
N ARG A 185 20.18 -17.27 11.44
CA ARG A 185 21.27 -18.26 11.57
C ARG A 185 22.30 -18.12 10.44
N VAL A 186 21.84 -18.07 9.19
CA VAL A 186 22.73 -17.89 8.03
C VAL A 186 23.49 -16.56 8.12
N PHE A 187 22.83 -15.51 8.60
CA PHE A 187 23.45 -14.21 8.84
C PHE A 187 24.51 -14.26 9.97
N ASP A 188 24.29 -15.04 11.02
CA ASP A 188 25.14 -15.19 12.21
C ASP A 188 26.36 -16.11 12.04
N GLU A 189 26.35 -17.02 11.06
CA GLU A 189 27.42 -18.00 10.85
C GLU A 189 28.80 -17.42 10.50
N CYS A 190 28.89 -16.33 9.74
CA CYS A 190 30.18 -15.63 9.51
C CYS A 190 30.00 -14.10 9.60
N PRO A 191 30.22 -13.50 10.78
CA PRO A 191 30.06 -12.07 11.00
C PRO A 191 31.05 -11.19 10.24
N SER A 192 32.28 -11.67 9.99
CA SER A 192 33.35 -10.89 9.32
C SER A 192 33.14 -10.67 7.83
N GLU A 193 32.23 -11.44 7.19
CA GLU A 193 31.99 -11.42 5.74
C GLU A 193 30.67 -10.70 5.39
N ARG A 194 29.98 -10.07 6.34
CA ARG A 194 28.70 -9.39 6.09
C ARG A 194 28.91 -8.10 5.32
N ASP A 195 28.20 -7.95 4.22
CA ASP A 195 28.14 -6.70 3.47
C ASP A 195 26.81 -5.97 3.69
N VAL A 196 26.70 -4.75 3.16
CA VAL A 196 25.45 -3.95 3.22
C VAL A 196 24.25 -4.71 2.66
N VAL A 197 24.45 -5.62 1.70
CA VAL A 197 23.40 -6.46 1.13
C VAL A 197 22.90 -7.51 2.13
N SER A 198 23.78 -8.16 2.89
CA SER A 198 23.41 -9.06 3.99
C SER A 198 22.51 -8.34 5.01
N TRP A 199 22.91 -7.14 5.41
CA TRP A 199 22.16 -6.31 6.37
C TRP A 199 20.81 -5.86 5.83
N ASN A 200 20.77 -5.37 4.59
CA ASN A 200 19.53 -4.95 3.93
C ASN A 200 18.55 -6.12 3.77
N ALA A 201 19.03 -7.33 3.51
CA ALA A 201 18.19 -8.52 3.44
C ALA A 201 17.54 -8.86 4.80
N MET A 202 18.29 -8.77 5.90
CA MET A 202 17.74 -8.93 7.25
C MET A 202 16.72 -7.85 7.60
N LEU A 203 17.05 -6.60 7.30
CA LEU A 203 16.19 -5.43 7.54
C LEU A 203 14.84 -5.58 6.82
N ALA A 204 14.87 -5.83 5.51
CA ALA A 204 13.68 -6.04 4.70
C ALA A 204 12.90 -7.28 5.15
N GLY A 205 13.59 -8.35 5.57
CA GLY A 205 12.95 -9.56 6.10
C GLY A 205 12.15 -9.32 7.38
N TYR A 206 12.72 -8.61 8.35
CA TYR A 206 12.01 -8.26 9.58
C TYR A 206 10.84 -7.32 9.32
N ALA A 207 11.03 -6.31 8.47
CA ALA A 207 9.97 -5.39 8.05
C ALA A 207 8.80 -6.12 7.39
N LYS A 208 9.07 -7.01 6.43
CA LYS A 208 8.04 -7.81 5.73
C LYS A 208 7.31 -8.77 6.67
N SER A 209 7.97 -9.23 7.73
CA SER A 209 7.38 -10.12 8.75
C SER A 209 6.61 -9.37 9.84
N GLY A 210 6.42 -8.05 9.72
CA GLY A 210 5.77 -7.21 10.73
C GLY A 210 6.57 -6.98 12.01
N ARG A 211 7.82 -7.45 12.08
CA ARG A 211 8.72 -7.27 13.22
C ARG A 211 9.51 -5.97 13.10
N VAL A 212 8.82 -4.85 13.04
CA VAL A 212 9.42 -3.54 12.76
C VAL A 212 10.44 -3.12 13.84
N ASP A 213 10.20 -3.44 15.11
CA ASP A 213 11.18 -3.15 16.18
C ASP A 213 12.50 -3.92 15.99
N ALA A 214 12.45 -5.12 15.42
CA ALA A 214 13.65 -5.88 15.09
C ALA A 214 14.36 -5.29 13.85
N ALA A 215 13.58 -4.79 12.89
CA ALA A 215 14.11 -4.07 11.73
C ALA A 215 14.85 -2.78 12.17
N GLU A 216 14.26 -1.99 13.07
CA GLU A 216 14.86 -0.80 13.67
C GLU A 216 16.19 -1.14 14.37
N LYS A 217 16.19 -2.17 15.23
CA LYS A 217 17.43 -2.65 15.88
C LYS A 217 18.50 -3.09 14.89
N VAL A 218 18.12 -3.80 13.82
CA VAL A 218 19.07 -4.19 12.77
C VAL A 218 19.64 -2.93 12.12
N PHE A 219 18.78 -1.97 11.74
CA PHE A 219 19.20 -0.71 11.15
C PHE A 219 20.17 0.06 12.06
N ASP A 220 19.92 0.11 13.36
CA ASP A 220 20.76 0.84 14.34
C ASP A 220 22.18 0.28 14.47
N ILE A 221 22.33 -1.05 14.34
CA ILE A 221 23.65 -1.71 14.45
C ILE A 221 24.37 -1.85 13.11
N MET A 222 23.76 -1.44 11.99
CA MET A 222 24.40 -1.50 10.68
C MET A 222 25.66 -0.62 10.65
N PRO A 223 26.84 -1.18 10.27
CA PRO A 223 28.08 -0.39 10.18
C PRO A 223 28.01 0.68 9.08
N GLU A 224 27.41 0.34 7.96
CA GLU A 224 27.20 1.21 6.81
C GLU A 224 25.73 1.12 6.38
N ARG A 225 25.15 2.27 6.01
CA ARG A 225 23.76 2.39 5.56
C ARG A 225 23.74 3.04 4.20
N ASP A 226 23.13 2.38 3.23
CA ASP A 226 22.94 2.92 1.90
C ASP A 226 21.47 3.34 1.69
N VAL A 227 21.18 3.91 0.51
CA VAL A 227 19.81 4.31 0.14
C VAL A 227 18.82 3.15 0.26
N ILE A 228 19.26 1.90 0.04
CA ILE A 228 18.40 0.72 0.17
C ILE A 228 18.05 0.51 1.65
N SER A 229 19.01 0.65 2.58
CA SER A 229 18.76 0.54 4.03
C SER A 229 17.67 1.52 4.49
N TRP A 230 17.79 2.80 4.13
CA TRP A 230 16.80 3.83 4.48
C TRP A 230 15.43 3.54 3.89
N ASN A 231 15.38 3.18 2.61
CA ASN A 231 14.13 2.88 1.92
C ASN A 231 13.43 1.65 2.50
N SER A 232 14.18 0.60 2.83
CA SER A 232 13.64 -0.60 3.47
C SER A 232 13.04 -0.30 4.84
N LEU A 233 13.67 0.58 5.63
CA LEU A 233 13.14 0.99 6.93
C LEU A 233 11.87 1.84 6.77
N ILE A 234 11.88 2.86 5.90
CA ILE A 234 10.72 3.73 5.63
C ILE A 234 9.53 2.89 5.14
N MET A 235 9.75 2.05 4.12
CA MET A 235 8.72 1.17 3.58
C MET A 235 8.23 0.16 4.62
N GLY A 236 9.13 -0.35 5.47
CA GLY A 236 8.80 -1.24 6.58
C GLY A 236 7.85 -0.60 7.59
N TYR A 237 8.09 0.65 7.99
CA TYR A 237 7.16 1.38 8.87
C TYR A 237 5.80 1.60 8.20
N VAL A 238 5.80 2.08 6.95
CA VAL A 238 4.57 2.46 6.25
C VAL A 238 3.69 1.24 5.94
N GLN A 239 4.27 0.12 5.47
CA GLN A 239 3.53 -1.11 5.17
C GLN A 239 2.93 -1.77 6.42
N ASN A 240 3.51 -1.53 7.59
CA ASN A 240 3.00 -2.04 8.88
C ASN A 240 2.14 -1.02 9.63
N GLY A 241 1.71 0.06 8.97
CA GLY A 241 0.77 1.04 9.55
C GLY A 241 1.39 2.02 10.54
N ILE A 242 2.71 2.00 10.76
CA ILE A 242 3.42 2.92 11.65
C ILE A 242 3.84 4.15 10.83
N LEU A 243 2.85 4.85 10.28
CA LEU A 243 3.02 5.87 9.24
C LEU A 243 3.90 7.05 9.70
N GLU A 244 3.72 7.51 10.93
CA GLU A 244 4.41 8.69 11.50
C GLU A 244 5.93 8.47 11.57
N LYS A 245 6.38 7.34 12.13
CA LYS A 245 7.81 6.97 12.13
C LYS A 245 8.37 6.86 10.71
N GLY A 246 7.60 6.32 9.77
CA GLY A 246 8.01 6.25 8.36
C GLY A 246 8.28 7.63 7.74
N LEU A 247 7.44 8.61 8.07
CA LEU A 247 7.65 10.00 7.66
C LEU A 247 8.86 10.63 8.38
N GLU A 248 9.01 10.42 9.69
CA GLU A 248 10.16 10.92 10.46
C GLU A 248 11.50 10.43 9.90
N VAL A 249 11.62 9.14 9.60
CA VAL A 249 12.83 8.55 8.99
C VAL A 249 13.09 9.14 7.60
N PHE A 250 12.05 9.42 6.82
CA PHE A 250 12.21 10.13 5.55
C PHE A 250 12.74 11.55 5.74
N ARG A 251 12.24 12.31 6.72
CA ARG A 251 12.77 13.64 7.02
C ARG A 251 14.26 13.58 7.38
N GLN A 252 14.66 12.62 8.22
CA GLN A 252 16.07 12.39 8.54
C GLN A 252 16.90 12.06 7.29
N MET A 253 16.38 11.23 6.38
CA MET A 253 17.05 10.91 5.13
C MET A 253 17.29 12.16 4.26
N ILE A 254 16.33 13.08 4.20
CA ILE A 254 16.46 14.36 3.49
C ILE A 254 17.45 15.29 4.18
N ASP A 255 17.37 15.42 5.51
CA ASP A 255 18.26 16.29 6.29
C ASP A 255 19.73 15.86 6.19
N LEU A 256 19.99 14.56 6.00
CA LEU A 256 21.31 14.00 5.72
C LEU A 256 21.78 14.18 4.26
N GLY A 257 20.94 14.76 3.39
CA GLY A 257 21.25 14.98 1.98
C GLY A 257 21.36 13.69 1.16
N LEU A 258 20.68 12.61 1.57
CA LEU A 258 20.73 11.32 0.88
C LEU A 258 19.86 11.33 -0.39
N MET A 259 20.30 10.58 -1.39
CA MET A 259 19.57 10.45 -2.65
C MET A 259 18.25 9.71 -2.46
N VAL A 260 17.15 10.34 -2.85
CA VAL A 260 15.81 9.75 -2.83
C VAL A 260 15.52 9.05 -4.15
N ASN A 261 14.76 7.95 -4.11
CA ASN A 261 14.22 7.32 -5.31
C ASN A 261 12.69 7.40 -5.36
N GLU A 262 12.13 7.03 -6.51
CA GLU A 262 10.68 7.11 -6.75
C GLU A 262 9.85 6.27 -5.77
N ALA A 263 10.32 5.07 -5.43
CA ALA A 263 9.62 4.16 -4.53
C ALA A 263 9.46 4.76 -3.12
N THR A 264 10.50 5.43 -2.63
CA THR A 264 10.47 6.16 -1.36
C THR A 264 9.44 7.27 -1.40
N LEU A 265 9.46 8.10 -2.45
CA LEU A 265 8.52 9.21 -2.62
C LEU A 265 7.06 8.74 -2.65
N VAL A 266 6.76 7.70 -3.42
CA VAL A 266 5.41 7.10 -3.49
C VAL A 266 4.98 6.58 -2.11
N THR A 267 5.89 5.94 -1.38
CA THR A 267 5.62 5.40 -0.04
C THR A 267 5.30 6.50 0.97
N VAL A 268 6.10 7.57 1.01
CA VAL A 268 5.88 8.67 1.97
C VAL A 268 4.69 9.54 1.58
N LEU A 269 4.40 9.71 0.28
CA LEU A 269 3.16 10.34 -0.18
C LEU A 269 1.94 9.55 0.28
N SER A 270 1.97 8.22 0.17
CA SER A 270 0.89 7.36 0.65
C SER A 270 0.69 7.47 2.17
N ALA A 271 1.77 7.50 2.95
CA ALA A 271 1.68 7.70 4.40
C ALA A 271 1.09 9.07 4.76
N SER A 272 1.53 10.14 4.09
CA SER A 272 0.98 11.50 4.23
C SER A 272 -0.51 11.54 3.89
N ALA A 273 -0.92 10.87 2.80
CA ALA A 273 -2.29 10.76 2.34
C ALA A 273 -3.17 10.04 3.37
N GLN A 274 -2.70 8.92 3.92
CA GLN A 274 -3.44 8.13 4.91
C GLN A 274 -3.69 8.91 6.20
N LEU A 275 -2.67 9.61 6.70
CA LEU A 275 -2.75 10.48 7.89
C LEU A 275 -3.48 11.81 7.64
N GLY A 276 -3.60 12.24 6.37
CA GLY A 276 -4.19 13.53 6.00
C GLY A 276 -3.29 14.73 6.32
N LEU A 277 -1.97 14.54 6.27
CA LEU A 277 -0.97 15.59 6.54
C LEU A 277 -0.64 16.36 5.26
N LEU A 278 -1.25 17.53 5.11
CA LEU A 278 -1.09 18.39 3.93
C LEU A 278 0.25 19.14 3.91
N GLU A 279 0.71 19.68 5.04
CA GLU A 279 1.99 20.41 5.10
C GLU A 279 3.14 19.44 4.80
N TYR A 280 3.10 18.23 5.37
CA TYR A 280 4.04 17.17 5.03
C TYR A 280 3.97 16.74 3.56
N GLY A 281 2.76 16.58 3.03
CA GLY A 281 2.54 16.26 1.62
C GLY A 281 3.10 17.33 0.68
N ARG A 282 2.94 18.61 1.04
CA ARG A 282 3.53 19.75 0.31
C ARG A 282 5.05 19.78 0.43
N PHE A 283 5.61 19.43 1.58
CA PHE A 283 7.04 19.27 1.75
C PHE A 283 7.59 18.21 0.77
N ILE A 284 6.98 17.02 0.71
CA ILE A 284 7.39 15.97 -0.24
C ILE A 284 7.27 16.46 -1.69
N HIS A 285 6.16 17.13 -2.04
CA HIS A 285 5.97 17.67 -3.40
C HIS A 285 6.99 18.78 -3.74
N SER A 286 7.39 19.62 -2.78
CA SER A 286 8.50 20.57 -2.96
C SER A 286 9.80 19.84 -3.22
N THR A 287 10.13 18.83 -2.40
CA THR A 287 11.33 18.01 -2.59
C THR A 287 11.40 17.38 -3.98
N ILE A 288 10.28 16.90 -4.53
CA ILE A 288 10.20 16.38 -5.92
C ILE A 288 10.58 17.46 -6.93
N LYS A 289 10.07 18.69 -6.76
CA LYS A 289 10.36 19.82 -7.64
C LYS A 289 11.81 20.29 -7.52
N ASP A 290 12.30 20.40 -6.28
CA ASP A 290 13.65 20.88 -5.96
C ASP A 290 14.72 19.92 -6.51
N LEU A 291 14.47 18.60 -6.42
CA LEU A 291 15.31 17.56 -7.02
C LEU A 291 15.12 17.41 -8.54
N LYS A 292 14.19 18.16 -9.16
CA LYS A 292 13.79 18.02 -10.57
C LYS A 292 13.49 16.56 -10.94
N PHE A 293 12.84 15.85 -10.01
CA PHE A 293 12.57 14.43 -10.17
C PHE A 293 11.51 14.24 -11.28
N PRO A 294 11.72 13.33 -12.25
CA PRO A 294 10.75 13.10 -13.31
C PRO A 294 9.45 12.52 -12.74
N ILE A 295 8.33 13.17 -13.06
CA ILE A 295 7.00 12.71 -12.64
C ILE A 295 6.54 11.61 -13.60
N SER A 296 6.74 10.37 -13.18
CA SER A 296 6.13 9.20 -13.82
C SER A 296 4.61 9.18 -13.56
N VAL A 297 3.87 8.31 -14.26
CA VAL A 297 2.44 8.07 -13.98
C VAL A 297 2.24 7.58 -12.54
N ALA A 298 3.14 6.75 -12.01
CA ALA A 298 3.05 6.22 -10.65
C ALA A 298 3.25 7.33 -9.59
N LEU A 299 4.28 8.15 -9.75
CA LEU A 299 4.54 9.28 -8.84
C LEU A 299 3.44 10.34 -8.94
N GLY A 300 2.97 10.63 -10.16
CA GLY A 300 1.86 11.53 -10.42
C GLY A 300 0.56 11.07 -9.77
N THR A 301 0.24 9.77 -9.89
CA THR A 301 -0.93 9.16 -9.22
C THR A 301 -0.84 9.28 -7.70
N ALA A 302 0.34 9.07 -7.12
CA ALA A 302 0.55 9.21 -5.69
C ALA A 302 0.36 10.66 -5.21
N LEU A 303 0.75 11.66 -6.02
CA LEU A 303 0.50 13.07 -5.72
C LEU A 303 -1.00 13.41 -5.79
N VAL A 304 -1.70 12.92 -6.83
CA VAL A 304 -3.16 13.08 -6.98
C VAL A 304 -3.89 12.50 -5.77
N ASP A 305 -3.58 11.26 -5.37
CA ASP A 305 -4.16 10.58 -4.20
C ASP A 305 -3.85 11.33 -2.90
N MET A 306 -2.62 11.79 -2.73
CA MET A 306 -2.20 12.55 -1.54
C MET A 306 -2.98 13.85 -1.38
N TYR A 307 -3.09 14.66 -2.43
CA TYR A 307 -3.84 15.92 -2.34
C TYR A 307 -5.33 15.70 -2.13
N ALA A 308 -5.93 14.68 -2.77
CA ALA A 308 -7.32 14.31 -2.52
C ALA A 308 -7.52 13.93 -1.04
N LYS A 309 -6.74 12.98 -0.52
CA LYS A 309 -6.85 12.51 0.88
C LYS A 309 -6.38 13.52 1.93
N CYS A 310 -5.77 14.63 1.54
CA CYS A 310 -5.47 15.78 2.40
C CYS A 310 -6.49 16.93 2.27
N GLY A 311 -7.63 16.70 1.60
CA GLY A 311 -8.71 17.66 1.52
C GLY A 311 -8.53 18.77 0.47
N CYS A 312 -7.58 18.62 -0.46
CA CYS A 312 -7.28 19.61 -1.51
C CYS A 312 -7.64 19.05 -2.90
N ILE A 313 -8.94 18.84 -3.12
CA ILE A 313 -9.43 18.19 -4.36
C ILE A 313 -9.12 19.00 -5.62
N ASP A 314 -9.08 20.33 -5.54
CA ASP A 314 -8.79 21.18 -6.70
C ASP A 314 -7.36 20.99 -7.21
N ILE A 315 -6.37 20.95 -6.31
CA ILE A 315 -4.97 20.66 -6.66
C ILE A 315 -4.85 19.23 -7.20
N SER A 316 -5.60 18.28 -6.62
CA SER A 316 -5.64 16.90 -7.12
C SER A 316 -6.13 16.83 -8.57
N LYS A 317 -7.20 17.58 -8.91
CA LYS A 317 -7.73 17.71 -10.28
C LYS A 317 -6.72 18.36 -11.24
N GLU A 318 -6.06 19.44 -10.81
CA GLU A 318 -5.02 20.11 -11.60
C GLU A 318 -3.89 19.14 -11.96
N LEU A 319 -3.33 18.46 -10.96
CA LEU A 319 -2.26 17.47 -11.16
C LEU A 319 -2.69 16.32 -12.06
N PHE A 320 -3.92 15.81 -11.89
CA PHE A 320 -4.47 14.77 -12.75
C PHE A 320 -4.55 15.23 -14.21
N ASN A 321 -4.96 16.48 -14.45
CA ASN A 321 -5.02 17.06 -15.79
C ASN A 321 -3.64 17.30 -16.40
N GLU A 322 -2.61 17.54 -15.59
CA GLU A 322 -1.22 17.73 -16.03
C GLU A 322 -0.46 16.43 -16.31
N LEU A 323 -1.00 15.25 -15.93
CA LEU A 323 -0.34 13.98 -16.20
C LEU A 323 -0.13 13.74 -17.70
N PRO A 324 1.10 13.40 -18.14
CA PRO A 324 1.40 13.19 -19.57
C PRO A 324 0.71 11.94 -20.12
N GLU A 325 0.60 10.90 -19.30
CA GLU A 325 -0.14 9.67 -19.57
C GLU A 325 -0.95 9.31 -18.33
N ARG A 326 -2.14 8.76 -18.53
CA ARG A 326 -3.05 8.35 -17.47
C ARG A 326 -3.37 6.87 -17.62
N ASP A 327 -2.97 6.08 -16.64
CA ASP A 327 -3.34 4.68 -16.54
C ASP A 327 -4.60 4.50 -15.67
N ALA A 328 -5.12 3.27 -15.61
CA ALA A 328 -6.30 2.99 -14.81
C ALA A 328 -6.14 3.37 -13.33
N PHE A 329 -4.94 3.32 -12.76
CA PHE A 329 -4.69 3.71 -11.37
C PHE A 329 -4.89 5.21 -11.16
N SER A 330 -4.37 6.05 -12.05
CA SER A 330 -4.54 7.51 -11.99
C SER A 330 -6.01 7.93 -12.08
N TRP A 331 -6.79 7.29 -12.95
CA TRP A 331 -8.24 7.51 -13.08
C TRP A 331 -9.00 7.07 -11.82
N ASN A 332 -8.70 5.88 -11.31
CA ASN A 332 -9.34 5.37 -10.10
C ASN A 332 -9.06 6.25 -8.88
N ALA A 333 -7.82 6.75 -8.73
CA ALA A 333 -7.46 7.68 -7.67
C ALA A 333 -8.32 8.95 -7.71
N MET A 334 -8.51 9.53 -8.90
CA MET A 334 -9.32 10.73 -9.09
C MET A 334 -10.83 10.47 -8.89
N ILE A 335 -11.38 9.38 -9.43
CA ILE A 335 -12.79 8.99 -9.25
C ILE A 335 -13.11 8.79 -7.75
N CYS A 336 -12.26 8.04 -7.04
CA CYS A 336 -12.39 7.84 -5.59
C CYS A 336 -12.22 9.15 -4.80
N GLY A 337 -11.28 10.01 -5.20
CA GLY A 337 -11.09 11.34 -4.63
C GLY A 337 -12.35 12.20 -4.74
N LEU A 338 -12.97 12.26 -5.92
CA LEU A 338 -14.22 13.00 -6.13
C LEU A 338 -15.37 12.43 -5.28
N ALA A 339 -15.51 11.09 -5.25
CA ALA A 339 -16.53 10.41 -4.47
C ALA A 339 -16.44 10.74 -2.98
N THR A 340 -15.24 10.65 -2.39
CA THR A 340 -15.01 10.94 -0.97
C THR A 340 -15.22 12.41 -0.60
N HIS A 341 -15.15 13.32 -1.57
CA HIS A 341 -15.43 14.74 -1.41
C HIS A 341 -16.90 15.14 -1.62
N GLY A 342 -17.78 14.18 -1.89
CA GLY A 342 -19.21 14.44 -2.17
C GLY A 342 -19.48 14.93 -3.59
N LEU A 343 -18.49 14.92 -4.49
CA LEU A 343 -18.60 15.32 -5.89
C LEU A 343 -19.03 14.14 -6.76
N GLY A 344 -20.07 13.41 -6.34
CA GLY A 344 -20.45 12.13 -6.95
C GLY A 344 -20.82 12.23 -8.43
N LYS A 345 -21.47 13.33 -8.85
CA LYS A 345 -21.80 13.55 -10.28
C LYS A 345 -20.56 13.71 -11.14
N GLU A 346 -19.60 14.53 -10.70
CA GLU A 346 -18.32 14.71 -11.40
C GLU A 346 -17.53 13.39 -11.46
N ALA A 347 -17.60 12.56 -10.41
CA ALA A 347 -16.98 11.24 -10.41
C ALA A 347 -17.57 10.31 -11.49
N LEU A 348 -18.90 10.35 -11.69
CA LEU A 348 -19.56 9.58 -12.75
C LEU A 348 -19.23 10.11 -14.15
N GLU A 349 -19.19 11.43 -14.33
CA GLU A 349 -18.74 12.04 -15.59
C GLU A 349 -17.30 11.63 -15.95
N LEU A 350 -16.42 11.59 -14.94
CA LEU A 350 -15.05 11.14 -15.10
C LEU A 350 -14.96 9.64 -15.44
N PHE A 351 -15.83 8.81 -14.88
CA PHE A 351 -15.94 7.38 -15.23
C PHE A 351 -16.40 7.16 -16.67
N GLU A 352 -17.39 7.92 -17.14
CA GLU A 352 -17.83 7.85 -18.54
C GLU A 352 -16.69 8.28 -19.48
N LYS A 353 -15.92 9.31 -19.12
CA LYS A 353 -14.72 9.69 -19.86
C LYS A 353 -13.66 8.59 -19.88
N PHE A 354 -13.44 7.92 -18.75
CA PHE A 354 -12.54 6.77 -18.63
C PHE A 354 -12.90 5.65 -19.62
N ILE A 355 -14.19 5.31 -19.76
CA ILE A 355 -14.66 4.33 -20.74
C ILE A 355 -14.44 4.84 -22.17
N ASN A 356 -14.76 6.11 -22.44
CA ASN A 356 -14.62 6.70 -23.77
C ASN A 356 -13.16 6.79 -24.25
N GLU A 357 -12.18 6.80 -23.35
CA GLU A 357 -10.75 6.68 -23.68
C GLU A 357 -10.30 5.23 -23.97
N GLY A 358 -11.22 4.27 -23.95
CA GLY A 358 -10.97 2.87 -24.27
C GLY A 358 -10.33 2.06 -23.13
N LEU A 359 -10.36 2.58 -21.90
CA LEU A 359 -9.88 1.88 -20.72
C LEU A 359 -10.97 0.93 -20.21
N HIS A 360 -10.57 -0.26 -19.79
CA HIS A 360 -11.47 -1.25 -19.22
C HIS A 360 -11.55 -1.09 -17.69
N PRO A 361 -12.76 -0.88 -17.12
CA PRO A 361 -12.96 -0.84 -15.69
C PRO A 361 -12.48 -2.13 -15.02
N ALA A 362 -11.85 -1.98 -13.86
CA ALA A 362 -11.54 -3.09 -12.96
C ALA A 362 -12.48 -3.06 -11.74
N SER A 363 -12.41 -4.10 -10.91
CA SER A 363 -13.13 -4.19 -9.62
C SER A 363 -13.02 -2.88 -8.81
N VAL A 364 -11.81 -2.38 -8.57
CA VAL A 364 -11.57 -1.11 -7.86
C VAL A 364 -12.21 0.12 -8.53
N THR A 365 -12.37 0.13 -9.85
CA THR A 365 -13.04 1.23 -10.57
C THR A 365 -14.52 1.29 -10.19
N PHE A 366 -15.19 0.13 -10.15
CA PHE A 366 -16.60 0.05 -9.75
C PHE A 366 -16.80 0.37 -8.27
N VAL A 367 -15.86 0.03 -7.38
CA VAL A 367 -15.90 0.51 -5.99
C VAL A 367 -15.93 2.04 -5.94
N GLY A 368 -15.09 2.73 -6.72
CA GLY A 368 -15.09 4.19 -6.80
C GLY A 368 -16.43 4.78 -7.29
N VAL A 369 -16.99 4.19 -8.35
CA VAL A 369 -18.28 4.59 -8.94
C VAL A 369 -19.45 4.36 -7.97
N LEU A 370 -19.53 3.18 -7.36
CA LEU A 370 -20.58 2.84 -6.41
C LEU A 370 -20.47 3.69 -5.13
N ASN A 371 -19.26 3.99 -4.67
CA ASN A 371 -19.06 4.93 -3.58
C ASN A 371 -19.52 6.34 -3.96
N ALA A 372 -19.23 6.82 -5.18
CA ALA A 372 -19.74 8.10 -5.68
C ALA A 372 -21.28 8.15 -5.64
N CYS A 373 -21.95 7.10 -6.14
CA CYS A 373 -23.40 7.00 -6.08
C CYS A 373 -23.89 6.95 -4.63
N SER A 374 -23.23 6.18 -3.78
CA SER A 374 -23.53 6.04 -2.35
C SER A 374 -23.46 7.38 -1.63
N ARG A 375 -22.43 8.19 -1.87
CA ARG A 375 -22.25 9.50 -1.23
C ARG A 375 -23.20 10.56 -1.77
N ALA A 376 -23.61 10.46 -3.03
CA ALA A 376 -24.56 11.38 -3.67
C ALA A 376 -26.03 10.94 -3.60
N GLY A 377 -26.33 9.76 -3.06
CA GLY A 377 -27.70 9.23 -2.95
C GLY A 377 -28.30 8.77 -4.28
N LEU A 378 -27.48 8.42 -5.28
CA LEU A 378 -27.89 8.06 -6.62
C LEU A 378 -28.25 6.56 -6.73
N VAL A 379 -29.37 6.16 -6.12
CA VAL A 379 -29.81 4.75 -6.06
C VAL A 379 -29.97 4.11 -7.44
N ALA A 380 -30.61 4.81 -8.38
CA ALA A 380 -30.86 4.27 -9.72
C ALA A 380 -29.56 4.02 -10.49
N GLU A 381 -28.61 4.96 -10.45
CA GLU A 381 -27.31 4.81 -11.09
C GLU A 381 -26.48 3.70 -10.45
N ALA A 382 -26.50 3.59 -9.12
CA ALA A 382 -25.78 2.52 -8.43
C ALA A 382 -26.27 1.14 -8.86
N ARG A 383 -27.59 0.91 -8.95
CA ARG A 383 -28.15 -0.35 -9.46
C ARG A 383 -27.69 -0.61 -10.88
N ARG A 384 -27.76 0.39 -11.76
CA ARG A 384 -27.31 0.28 -13.15
C ARG A 384 -25.84 -0.14 -13.24
N TYR A 385 -24.95 0.53 -12.50
CA TYR A 385 -23.53 0.22 -12.54
C TYR A 385 -23.18 -1.11 -11.86
N PHE A 386 -23.88 -1.49 -10.79
CA PHE A 386 -23.72 -2.79 -10.15
C PHE A 386 -24.12 -3.93 -11.10
N GLU A 387 -25.20 -3.76 -11.86
CA GLU A 387 -25.59 -4.71 -12.91
C GLU A 387 -24.60 -4.74 -14.07
N LEU A 388 -24.17 -3.57 -14.55
CA LEU A 388 -23.18 -3.43 -15.64
C LEU A 388 -21.87 -4.15 -15.31
N MET A 389 -21.38 -4.00 -14.07
CA MET A 389 -20.18 -4.66 -13.56
C MET A 389 -20.25 -6.18 -13.72
N VAL A 390 -21.39 -6.78 -13.35
CA VAL A 390 -21.57 -8.24 -13.35
C VAL A 390 -21.89 -8.75 -14.75
N LYS A 391 -22.81 -8.11 -15.47
CA LYS A 391 -23.34 -8.61 -16.75
C LYS A 391 -22.40 -8.35 -17.92
N ASP A 392 -21.88 -7.13 -18.02
CA ASP A 392 -21.13 -6.68 -19.20
C ASP A 392 -19.61 -6.84 -19.02
N TYR A 393 -19.11 -6.62 -17.80
CA TYR A 393 -17.68 -6.76 -17.50
C TYR A 393 -17.30 -8.09 -16.85
N GLY A 394 -18.28 -8.92 -16.43
CA GLY A 394 -18.02 -10.22 -15.83
C GLY A 394 -17.25 -10.15 -14.51
N ILE A 395 -17.28 -9.00 -13.82
CA ILE A 395 -16.60 -8.80 -12.55
C ILE A 395 -17.50 -9.31 -11.43
N GLU A 396 -17.04 -10.30 -10.67
CA GLU A 396 -17.79 -10.80 -9.51
C GLU A 396 -17.74 -9.77 -8.36
N PRO A 397 -18.87 -9.49 -7.70
CA PRO A 397 -18.89 -8.52 -6.61
C PRO A 397 -18.07 -8.98 -5.39
N GLU A 398 -17.10 -8.16 -5.02
CA GLU A 398 -16.33 -8.25 -3.76
C GLU A 398 -17.02 -7.51 -2.59
N MET A 399 -16.52 -7.67 -1.36
CA MET A 399 -17.13 -7.12 -0.14
C MET A 399 -17.30 -5.60 -0.19
N GLU A 400 -16.37 -4.89 -0.81
CA GLU A 400 -16.35 -3.44 -0.98
C GLU A 400 -17.52 -2.96 -1.87
N HIS A 401 -17.89 -3.72 -2.90
CA HIS A 401 -19.03 -3.39 -3.75
C HIS A 401 -20.34 -3.55 -2.98
N TYR A 402 -20.49 -4.65 -2.24
CA TYR A 402 -21.65 -4.87 -1.37
C TYR A 402 -21.74 -3.81 -0.29
N GLY A 403 -20.61 -3.44 0.34
CA GLY A 403 -20.52 -2.36 1.31
C GLY A 403 -21.06 -1.03 0.76
N CYS A 404 -20.66 -0.64 -0.45
CA CYS A 404 -21.16 0.58 -1.08
C CYS A 404 -22.67 0.54 -1.33
N MET A 405 -23.19 -0.60 -1.81
CA MET A 405 -24.62 -0.79 -2.10
C MET A 405 -25.46 -0.81 -0.83
N VAL A 406 -25.06 -1.56 0.20
CA VAL A 406 -25.76 -1.64 1.49
C VAL A 406 -25.78 -0.29 2.20
N ASP A 407 -24.66 0.46 2.18
CA ASP A 407 -24.58 1.81 2.72
C ASP A 407 -25.55 2.77 1.98
N LEU A 408 -25.60 2.69 0.64
CA LEU A 408 -26.51 3.50 -0.17
C LEU A 408 -27.98 3.18 0.09
N LEU A 409 -28.36 1.90 -0.01
CA LEU A 409 -29.73 1.44 0.20
C LEU A 409 -30.19 1.71 1.64
N GLY A 410 -29.31 1.45 2.61
CA GLY A 410 -29.54 1.74 4.02
C GLY A 410 -29.82 3.22 4.26
N ARG A 411 -29.01 4.13 3.70
CA ARG A 411 -29.26 5.59 3.81
C ARG A 411 -30.51 6.04 3.06
N ALA A 412 -30.86 5.38 1.95
CA ALA A 412 -32.08 5.65 1.19
C ALA A 412 -33.37 5.12 1.85
N GLY A 413 -33.27 4.36 2.94
CA GLY A 413 -34.44 3.75 3.61
C GLY A 413 -34.89 2.42 3.01
N LEU A 414 -34.16 1.90 2.03
CA LEU A 414 -34.42 0.64 1.34
C LEU A 414 -33.77 -0.53 2.09
N VAL A 415 -34.01 -0.61 3.41
CA VAL A 415 -33.32 -1.55 4.30
C VAL A 415 -33.66 -3.00 3.98
N SER A 416 -34.89 -3.29 3.55
CA SER A 416 -35.30 -4.65 3.13
C SER A 416 -34.51 -5.11 1.90
N GLU A 417 -34.35 -4.25 0.90
CA GLU A 417 -33.54 -4.56 -0.30
C GLU A 417 -32.06 -4.74 0.05
N ALA A 418 -31.54 -3.95 1.00
CA ALA A 418 -30.19 -4.13 1.50
C ALA A 418 -30.01 -5.49 2.20
N LEU A 419 -31.01 -5.96 2.94
CA LEU A 419 -31.00 -7.28 3.58
C LEU A 419 -31.05 -8.41 2.54
N GLU A 420 -31.95 -8.30 1.54
CA GLU A 420 -32.03 -9.26 0.42
C GLU A 420 -30.70 -9.35 -0.34
N LEU A 421 -30.04 -8.21 -0.56
CA LEU A 421 -28.72 -8.17 -1.19
C LEU A 421 -27.66 -8.93 -0.38
N ILE A 422 -27.68 -8.80 0.96
CA ILE A 422 -26.75 -9.51 1.86
C ILE A 422 -27.03 -11.02 1.87
N GLU A 423 -28.30 -11.41 1.90
CA GLU A 423 -28.72 -12.82 1.89
C GLU A 423 -28.41 -13.51 0.56
N GLY A 424 -28.39 -12.76 -0.55
CA GLY A 424 -28.02 -13.23 -1.88
C GLY A 424 -26.51 -13.28 -2.18
N MET A 425 -25.64 -12.97 -1.21
CA MET A 425 -24.19 -12.95 -1.42
C MET A 425 -23.63 -14.36 -1.64
N LYS A 426 -22.69 -14.48 -2.59
CA LYS A 426 -21.89 -15.72 -2.78
C LYS A 426 -20.80 -15.89 -1.72
N ILE A 427 -20.40 -14.78 -1.09
CA ILE A 427 -19.36 -14.70 -0.05
C ILE A 427 -20.01 -14.45 1.30
N ALA A 428 -19.42 -14.97 2.38
CA ALA A 428 -19.95 -14.75 3.72
C ALA A 428 -19.85 -13.25 4.09
N PRO A 429 -20.95 -12.60 4.51
CA PRO A 429 -20.94 -11.18 4.85
C PRO A 429 -20.11 -10.94 6.11
N ASP A 430 -19.24 -9.92 6.03
CA ASP A 430 -18.37 -9.55 7.14
C ASP A 430 -19.14 -8.73 8.21
N PRO A 431 -18.57 -8.57 9.42
CA PRO A 431 -19.19 -7.76 10.48
C PRO A 431 -19.38 -6.28 10.09
N VAL A 432 -18.56 -5.73 9.21
CA VAL A 432 -18.65 -4.33 8.78
C VAL A 432 -19.94 -4.08 7.98
N LEU A 433 -20.31 -5.02 7.10
CA LEU A 433 -21.53 -4.95 6.30
C LEU A 433 -22.79 -5.01 7.19
N TRP A 434 -22.80 -5.92 8.17
CA TRP A 434 -23.87 -5.99 9.17
C TRP A 434 -23.94 -4.73 10.04
N GLY A 435 -22.78 -4.16 10.44
CA GLY A 435 -22.71 -2.91 11.19
C GLY A 435 -23.29 -1.72 10.40
N THR A 436 -23.06 -1.70 9.09
CA THR A 436 -23.64 -0.70 8.17
C THR A 436 -25.17 -0.80 8.15
N LEU A 437 -25.71 -2.02 8.02
CA LEU A 437 -27.15 -2.24 8.06
C LEU A 437 -27.76 -1.92 9.43
N LEU A 438 -27.07 -2.24 10.54
CA LEU A 438 -27.48 -1.86 11.89
C LEU A 438 -27.60 -0.34 12.05
N GLY A 439 -26.66 0.41 11.47
CA GLY A 439 -26.70 1.87 11.41
C GLY A 439 -27.96 2.37 10.68
N ALA A 440 -28.30 1.75 9.54
CA ALA A 440 -29.53 2.06 8.80
C ALA A 440 -30.80 1.73 9.60
N CYS A 441 -30.84 0.60 10.32
CA CYS A 441 -31.93 0.26 11.22
C CYS A 441 -32.13 1.32 12.31
N LYS A 442 -31.04 1.82 12.92
CA LYS A 442 -31.11 2.91 13.90
C LYS A 442 -31.66 4.20 13.28
N MET A 443 -31.18 4.56 12.09
CA MET A 443 -31.59 5.76 11.36
C MET A 443 -33.11 5.74 11.10
N HIS A 444 -33.60 4.66 10.50
CA HIS A 444 -35.01 4.50 10.10
C HIS A 444 -35.93 3.96 11.20
N GLY A 445 -35.39 3.63 12.37
CA GLY A 445 -36.20 3.17 13.51
C GLY A 445 -36.71 1.73 13.41
N LEU A 446 -36.00 0.87 12.68
CA LEU A 446 -36.33 -0.56 12.52
C LEU A 446 -35.81 -1.36 13.72
N VAL A 447 -36.56 -1.32 14.82
CA VAL A 447 -36.12 -1.83 16.13
C VAL A 447 -35.87 -3.33 16.11
N ASP A 448 -36.83 -4.13 15.62
CA ASP A 448 -36.74 -5.61 15.74
C ASP A 448 -35.60 -6.18 14.89
N LEU A 449 -35.48 -5.74 13.63
CA LEU A 449 -34.37 -6.10 12.77
C LEU A 449 -33.02 -5.65 13.35
N GLY A 450 -32.97 -4.42 13.88
CA GLY A 450 -31.78 -3.87 14.52
C GLY A 450 -31.32 -4.66 15.75
N ILE A 451 -32.26 -5.19 16.55
CA ILE A 451 -31.93 -6.06 17.69
C ILE A 451 -31.30 -7.36 17.21
N THR A 452 -31.91 -8.02 16.22
CA THR A 452 -31.40 -9.28 15.65
C THR A 452 -29.98 -9.12 15.09
N ILE A 453 -29.74 -8.07 14.29
CA ILE A 453 -28.42 -7.79 13.72
C ILE A 453 -27.42 -7.43 14.82
N GLY A 454 -27.81 -6.59 15.79
CA GLY A 454 -26.93 -6.17 16.86
C GLY A 454 -26.47 -7.32 17.76
N GLN A 455 -27.36 -8.27 18.06
CA GLN A 455 -27.00 -9.48 18.81
C GLN A 455 -26.03 -10.37 18.03
N LYS A 456 -26.30 -10.59 16.73
CA LYS A 456 -25.42 -11.33 15.83
C LYS A 456 -24.01 -10.72 15.79
N LEU A 457 -23.91 -9.40 15.71
CA LEU A 457 -22.62 -8.69 15.70
C LEU A 457 -21.84 -8.83 17.01
N ILE A 458 -22.52 -8.78 18.15
CA ILE A 458 -21.92 -8.97 19.48
C ILE A 458 -21.39 -10.40 19.69
N GLU A 459 -22.00 -11.38 19.02
CA GLU A 459 -21.53 -12.77 19.00
C GLU A 459 -20.32 -12.96 18.08
N LEU A 460 -20.34 -12.35 16.89
CA LEU A 460 -19.25 -12.42 15.91
C LEU A 460 -18.00 -11.66 16.37
N GLU A 461 -18.16 -10.46 16.93
CA GLU A 461 -17.07 -9.59 17.37
C GLU A 461 -17.30 -9.08 18.81
N PRO A 462 -17.08 -9.94 19.83
CA PRO A 462 -17.23 -9.57 21.24
C PRO A 462 -16.39 -8.37 21.70
N GLY A 463 -15.29 -8.09 21.00
CA GLY A 463 -14.34 -7.04 21.33
C GLY A 463 -14.66 -5.67 20.72
N HIS A 464 -15.64 -5.59 19.81
CA HIS A 464 -15.92 -4.36 19.06
C HIS A 464 -16.99 -3.50 19.79
N ASP A 465 -16.56 -2.42 20.42
CA ASP A 465 -17.39 -1.49 21.21
C ASP A 465 -18.53 -0.84 20.40
N GLY A 466 -18.27 -0.49 19.13
CA GLY A 466 -19.23 0.15 18.22
C GLY A 466 -20.57 -0.59 18.10
N HIS A 467 -20.56 -1.93 18.07
CA HIS A 467 -21.77 -2.75 17.95
C HIS A 467 -22.69 -2.59 19.17
N TYR A 468 -22.11 -2.57 20.37
CA TYR A 468 -22.81 -2.33 21.62
C TYR A 468 -23.42 -0.93 21.67
N VAL A 469 -22.67 0.08 21.23
CA VAL A 469 -23.11 1.48 21.21
C VAL A 469 -24.28 1.68 20.24
N LEU A 470 -24.21 1.07 19.05
CA LEU A 470 -25.30 1.13 18.06
C LEU A 470 -26.56 0.43 18.57
N LEU A 471 -26.43 -0.79 19.10
CA LEU A 471 -27.55 -1.55 19.66
C LEU A 471 -28.20 -0.83 20.86
N ALA A 472 -27.40 -0.31 21.78
CA ALA A 472 -27.88 0.52 22.88
C ALA A 472 -28.63 1.77 22.38
N GLY A 473 -28.18 2.36 21.27
CA GLY A 473 -28.88 3.46 20.60
C GLY A 473 -30.24 3.08 20.04
N ILE A 474 -30.37 1.87 19.48
CA ILE A 474 -31.66 1.35 19.00
C ILE A 474 -32.61 1.11 20.19
N TYR A 475 -32.14 0.49 21.26
CA TYR A 475 -32.94 0.31 22.48
C TYR A 475 -33.40 1.64 23.08
N ALA A 476 -32.52 2.65 23.12
CA ALA A 476 -32.87 3.96 23.65
C ALA A 476 -33.94 4.66 22.80
N LYS A 477 -33.83 4.62 21.46
CA LYS A 477 -34.85 5.16 20.53
C LYS A 477 -36.20 4.44 20.70
N ALA A 478 -36.17 3.15 21.03
CA ALA A 478 -37.34 2.35 21.38
C ALA A 478 -37.82 2.52 22.84
N ARG A 479 -37.20 3.42 23.63
CA ARG A 479 -37.47 3.66 25.06
C ARG A 479 -37.30 2.43 25.97
N LYS A 480 -36.49 1.45 25.55
CA LYS A 480 -36.18 0.21 26.29
C LYS A 480 -34.95 0.39 27.19
N TRP A 481 -35.03 1.24 28.22
CA TRP A 481 -33.88 1.59 29.07
C TRP A 481 -33.25 0.43 29.85
N LYS A 482 -34.04 -0.57 30.22
CA LYS A 482 -33.51 -1.78 30.88
C LYS A 482 -32.50 -2.51 29.99
N ASP A 483 -32.81 -2.63 28.70
CA ASP A 483 -31.94 -3.29 27.73
C ASP A 483 -30.69 -2.47 27.45
N VAL A 484 -30.79 -1.13 27.42
CA VAL A 484 -29.62 -0.23 27.33
C VAL A 484 -28.62 -0.50 28.45
N ILE A 485 -29.11 -0.60 29.70
CA ILE A 485 -28.26 -0.89 30.86
C ILE A 485 -27.63 -2.28 30.74
N THR A 486 -28.39 -3.28 30.30
CA THR A 486 -27.89 -4.65 30.09
C THR A 486 -26.75 -4.69 29.07
N VAL A 487 -26.93 -4.06 27.90
CA VAL A 487 -25.90 -4.02 26.84
C VAL A 487 -24.64 -3.29 27.30
N ARG A 488 -24.78 -2.17 28.04
CA ARG A 488 -23.62 -1.43 28.58
C ARG A 488 -22.86 -2.21 29.66
N LYS A 489 -23.58 -2.94 30.52
CA LYS A 489 -22.96 -3.85 31.50
C LYS A 489 -22.20 -4.97 30.79
N LEU A 490 -22.77 -5.55 29.74
CA LEU A 490 -22.13 -6.58 28.92
C LEU A 490 -20.84 -6.05 28.27
N MET A 491 -20.90 -4.86 27.66
CA MET A 491 -19.73 -4.16 27.08
C MET A 491 -18.61 -3.97 28.13
N SER A 492 -18.98 -3.53 29.34
CA SER A 492 -18.02 -3.31 30.43
C SER A 492 -17.40 -4.61 30.93
N SER A 493 -18.19 -5.68 31.07
CA SER A 493 -17.72 -7.00 31.53
C SER A 493 -16.73 -7.67 30.57
N ARG A 494 -16.76 -7.31 29.28
CA ARG A 494 -15.86 -7.85 28.25
C ARG A 494 -14.58 -7.04 28.10
N GLY A 495 -14.35 -6.03 28.95
CA GLY A 495 -13.13 -5.21 28.91
C GLY A 495 -13.00 -4.35 27.66
N THR A 496 -14.09 -4.13 26.93
CA THR A 496 -14.09 -3.25 25.76
C THR A 496 -14.13 -1.80 26.22
N ASN A 497 -13.04 -1.06 25.96
CA ASN A 497 -13.00 0.37 26.20
C ASN A 497 -13.49 1.10 24.95
N LYS A 498 -14.33 2.12 25.17
CA LYS A 498 -14.81 2.98 24.09
C LYS A 498 -13.62 3.64 23.39
N VAL A 499 -13.50 3.49 22.08
CA VAL A 499 -12.50 4.25 21.31
C VAL A 499 -12.83 5.75 21.46
N ALA A 500 -11.87 6.51 22.01
CA ALA A 500 -12.05 7.94 22.19
C ALA A 500 -12.13 8.63 20.82
N GLY A 501 -13.08 9.55 20.68
CA GLY A 501 -13.13 10.43 19.52
C GLY A 501 -11.92 11.36 19.54
N LEU A 502 -11.08 11.25 18.52
CA LEU A 502 -9.82 11.97 18.38
C LEU A 502 -9.89 12.85 17.13
N SER A 503 -9.61 14.14 17.30
CA SER A 503 -9.44 15.08 16.19
C SER A 503 -7.98 15.48 16.08
N LEU A 504 -7.47 15.50 14.85
CA LEU A 504 -6.12 15.86 14.49
C LEU A 504 -6.13 17.13 13.65
N ILE A 505 -5.15 17.99 13.88
CA ILE A 505 -4.90 19.18 13.04
C ILE A 505 -3.39 19.35 12.90
N GLU A 506 -2.95 19.52 11.66
CA GLU A 506 -1.56 19.81 11.33
C GLU A 506 -1.36 21.33 11.31
N ALA A 507 -0.38 21.81 12.06
CA ALA A 507 0.01 23.21 12.08
C ALA A 507 1.48 23.36 12.44
N ASN A 508 2.17 24.29 11.78
CA ASN A 508 3.58 24.60 12.05
C ASN A 508 4.51 23.37 11.99
N GLY A 509 4.21 22.42 11.09
CA GLY A 509 4.99 21.19 10.93
C GLY A 509 4.80 20.14 12.04
N MET A 510 3.82 20.32 12.93
CA MET A 510 3.47 19.39 14.01
C MET A 510 2.01 18.93 13.89
N VAL A 511 1.76 17.69 14.35
CA VAL A 511 0.40 17.13 14.44
C VAL A 511 -0.12 17.32 15.85
N HIS A 512 -1.16 18.12 16.00
CA HIS A 512 -1.82 18.38 17.27
C HIS A 512 -3.03 17.45 17.42
N ARG A 513 -3.16 16.85 18.60
CA ARG A 513 -4.16 15.84 18.92
C ARG A 513 -5.09 16.37 19.99
N PHE A 514 -6.39 16.18 19.79
CA PHE A 514 -7.42 16.59 20.74
C PHE A 514 -8.38 15.44 21.02
N VAL A 515 -8.59 15.14 22.30
CA VAL A 515 -9.67 14.29 22.79
C VAL A 515 -10.77 15.14 23.41
N ALA A 516 -11.94 14.54 23.67
CA ALA A 516 -13.01 15.29 24.32
C ALA A 516 -12.59 15.76 25.73
N GLY A 517 -12.81 17.04 26.03
CA GLY A 517 -12.45 17.64 27.31
C GLY A 517 -10.95 17.84 27.55
N ASP A 518 -10.12 17.74 26.50
CA ASP A 518 -8.67 17.83 26.62
C ASP A 518 -8.20 19.17 27.23
N ARG A 519 -7.26 19.06 28.18
CA ARG A 519 -6.60 20.19 28.84
C ARG A 519 -5.08 20.06 28.88
N GLU A 520 -4.52 18.99 28.34
CA GLU A 520 -3.08 18.68 28.39
C GLU A 520 -2.28 19.45 27.33
N HIS A 521 -2.95 19.97 26.30
CA HIS A 521 -2.31 20.75 25.26
C HIS A 521 -1.64 22.03 25.80
N GLU A 522 -0.43 22.35 25.34
CA GLU A 522 0.37 23.50 25.81
C GLU A 522 -0.40 24.84 25.74
N GLN A 523 -1.22 25.00 24.70
CA GLN A 523 -2.07 26.18 24.48
C GLN A 523 -3.52 26.02 24.97
N SER A 524 -3.81 25.06 25.86
CA SER A 524 -5.16 24.72 26.34
C SER A 524 -5.97 25.94 26.79
N ILE A 525 -5.38 26.84 27.57
CA ILE A 525 -6.06 28.07 28.04
C ILE A 525 -6.54 28.94 26.88
N SER A 526 -5.71 29.13 25.85
CA SER A 526 -6.04 29.93 24.68
C SER A 526 -7.10 29.26 23.81
N ILE A 527 -7.03 27.93 23.67
CA ILE A 527 -8.01 27.13 22.91
C ILE A 527 -9.40 27.24 23.55
N HIS A 528 -9.50 27.05 24.87
CA HIS A 528 -10.78 27.15 25.58
C HIS A 528 -11.36 28.56 25.52
N LYS A 529 -10.53 29.61 25.65
CA LYS A 529 -10.97 31.01 25.43
C LYS A 529 -11.50 31.25 24.02
N MET A 530 -10.82 30.74 23.00
CA MET A 530 -11.30 30.84 21.61
C MET A 530 -12.62 30.08 21.42
N LEU A 531 -12.75 28.90 22.03
CA LEU A 531 -13.97 28.11 21.98
C LEU A 531 -15.15 28.82 22.67
N GLU A 532 -14.92 29.55 23.76
CA GLU A 532 -15.92 30.43 24.39
C GLU A 532 -16.40 31.52 23.42
N VAL A 533 -15.48 32.22 22.75
CA VAL A 533 -15.79 33.24 21.73
C VAL A 533 -16.62 32.64 20.58
N ILE A 534 -16.24 31.45 20.10
CA ILE A 534 -16.98 30.74 19.06
C ILE A 534 -18.39 30.43 19.54
N ASN A 535 -18.54 29.81 20.71
CA ASN A 535 -19.85 29.45 21.25
C ASN A 535 -20.74 30.68 21.45
N GLN A 536 -20.21 31.77 21.98
CA GLN A 536 -20.97 33.02 22.18
C GLN A 536 -21.54 33.54 20.85
N ARG A 537 -20.69 33.70 19.83
CA ARG A 537 -21.12 34.21 18.52
C ARG A 537 -22.09 33.27 17.82
N LEU A 538 -21.95 31.96 18.03
CA LEU A 538 -22.89 30.97 17.50
C LEU A 538 -24.26 31.07 18.17
N THR A 539 -24.30 31.24 19.50
CA THR A 539 -25.55 31.45 20.24
C THR A 539 -26.25 32.74 19.81
N GLU A 540 -25.50 33.84 19.62
CA GLU A 540 -26.02 35.10 19.05
C GLU A 540 -26.60 34.92 17.64
N ALA A 541 -26.04 33.99 16.86
CA ALA A 541 -26.53 33.62 15.54
C ALA A 541 -27.68 32.57 15.56
N GLY A 542 -28.17 32.18 16.75
CA GLY A 542 -29.31 31.28 16.92
C GLY A 542 -28.98 29.78 16.92
N TYR A 543 -27.71 29.40 17.06
CA TYR A 543 -27.32 27.98 17.17
C TYR A 543 -27.69 27.41 18.56
N MET A 544 -28.38 26.27 18.56
CA MET A 544 -28.72 25.49 19.75
C MET A 544 -28.15 24.08 19.65
N PRO A 545 -27.37 23.61 20.65
CA PRO A 545 -26.82 22.25 20.65
C PRO A 545 -27.91 21.17 20.68
N ASP A 546 -27.77 20.13 19.85
CA ASP A 546 -28.69 18.98 19.86
C ASP A 546 -28.25 17.93 20.88
N VAL A 547 -28.99 17.83 21.99
CA VAL A 547 -28.75 16.87 23.08
C VAL A 547 -29.46 15.52 22.89
N ALA A 548 -30.37 15.40 21.92
CA ALA A 548 -31.17 14.19 21.73
C ALA A 548 -30.34 12.91 21.49
N PRO A 549 -29.16 12.95 20.84
CA PRO A 549 -28.32 11.77 20.66
C PRO A 549 -27.58 11.29 21.93
N ILE A 550 -27.56 12.06 23.02
CA ILE A 550 -26.82 11.70 24.24
C ILE A 550 -27.68 10.78 25.12
N LEU A 551 -27.28 9.51 25.12
CA LEU A 551 -27.99 8.42 25.80
C LEU A 551 -27.53 8.24 27.25
N HIS A 552 -27.20 9.32 27.94
CA HIS A 552 -26.92 9.32 29.38
C HIS A 552 -28.16 9.80 30.13
N ASP A 553 -28.48 9.14 31.23
CA ASP A 553 -29.53 9.55 32.16
C ASP A 553 -29.02 10.71 33.04
N ILE A 554 -28.69 11.81 32.36
CA ILE A 554 -28.16 13.06 32.93
C ILE A 554 -29.05 14.21 32.46
N GLY A 555 -29.06 15.31 33.21
CA GLY A 555 -29.84 16.50 32.86
C GLY A 555 -29.42 17.08 31.51
N ASP A 556 -30.34 17.74 30.80
CA ASP A 556 -30.05 18.29 29.47
C ASP A 556 -28.93 19.34 29.51
N GLU A 557 -28.75 20.06 30.63
CA GLU A 557 -27.62 20.96 30.85
C GLU A 557 -26.26 20.24 30.86
N GLU A 558 -26.18 19.08 31.51
CA GLU A 558 -24.95 18.25 31.52
C GLU A 558 -24.69 17.64 30.14
N LYS A 559 -25.73 17.25 29.40
CA LYS A 559 -25.59 16.81 28.00
C LYS A 559 -25.00 17.91 27.12
N VAL A 560 -25.48 19.15 27.26
CA VAL A 560 -24.91 20.32 26.54
C VAL A 560 -23.43 20.50 26.89
N HIS A 561 -23.04 20.31 28.15
CA HIS A 561 -21.64 20.44 28.55
C HIS A 561 -20.74 19.40 27.87
N VAL A 562 -21.16 18.14 27.82
CA VAL A 562 -20.45 17.05 27.12
C VAL A 562 -20.25 17.37 25.63
N ILE A 563 -21.27 17.94 24.98
CA ILE A 563 -21.21 18.33 23.56
C ILE A 563 -20.18 19.43 23.32
N LYS A 564 -20.17 20.45 24.19
CA LYS A 564 -19.26 21.59 24.07
C LYS A 564 -17.79 21.18 24.15
N GLU A 565 -17.51 20.05 24.80
CA GLU A 565 -16.17 19.51 24.98
C GLU A 565 -15.74 18.53 23.88
N HIS A 566 -16.51 18.34 22.80
CA HIS A 566 -16.11 17.46 21.70
C HIS A 566 -14.78 17.90 21.06
N SER A 567 -13.94 16.91 20.74
CA SER A 567 -12.59 17.11 20.19
C SER A 567 -12.54 17.98 18.92
N GLU A 568 -13.58 17.90 18.09
CA GLU A 568 -13.73 18.63 16.83
C GLU A 568 -13.75 20.13 17.10
N ARG A 569 -14.43 20.54 18.17
CA ARG A 569 -14.57 21.95 18.55
C ARG A 569 -13.26 22.52 19.07
N LEU A 570 -12.52 21.72 19.85
CA LEU A 570 -11.16 22.07 20.30
C LEU A 570 -10.21 22.22 19.11
N ALA A 571 -10.26 21.29 18.15
CA ALA A 571 -9.46 21.37 16.94
C ALA A 571 -9.81 22.58 16.06
N ILE A 572 -11.10 22.91 15.92
CA ILE A 572 -11.55 24.14 15.23
C ILE A 572 -11.02 25.39 15.95
N ALA A 573 -11.19 25.47 17.26
CA ALA A 573 -10.73 26.60 18.07
C ALA A 573 -9.22 26.80 17.97
N PHE A 574 -8.45 25.71 18.08
CA PHE A 574 -7.01 25.72 17.84
C PHE A 574 -6.68 26.18 16.41
N GLY A 575 -7.40 25.68 15.41
CA GLY A 575 -7.27 26.08 14.01
C GLY A 575 -7.40 27.58 13.79
N PHE A 576 -8.31 28.26 14.50
CA PHE A 576 -8.43 29.73 14.46
C PHE A 576 -7.22 30.46 15.07
N ILE A 577 -6.55 29.87 16.04
CA ILE A 577 -5.39 30.47 16.72
C ILE A 577 -4.15 30.39 15.82
N VAL A 578 -3.93 29.25 15.17
CA VAL A 578 -2.67 28.95 14.46
C VAL A 578 -2.71 29.21 12.95
N SER A 579 -3.89 29.17 12.33
CA SER A 579 -4.01 29.29 10.88
C SER A 579 -4.11 30.75 10.42
N LYS A 580 -3.54 31.07 9.25
CA LYS A 580 -3.62 32.41 8.66
C LYS A 580 -5.08 32.83 8.40
N PRO A 581 -5.47 34.11 8.63
CA PRO A 581 -6.78 34.61 8.20
C PRO A 581 -7.04 34.34 6.70
N GLY A 582 -8.29 34.04 6.33
CA GLY A 582 -8.67 33.51 5.00
C GLY A 582 -8.40 32.02 4.67
N SER A 583 -7.34 31.36 5.17
CA SER A 583 -7.04 29.95 4.82
C SER A 583 -8.03 28.89 5.36
N PRO A 584 -8.31 27.76 4.69
CA PRO A 584 -9.20 26.74 5.28
C PRO A 584 -8.60 26.08 6.53
N ILE A 585 -9.44 25.78 7.54
CA ILE A 585 -9.05 24.96 8.71
C ILE A 585 -9.31 23.49 8.37
N ARG A 586 -8.29 22.63 8.48
CA ARG A 586 -8.38 21.20 8.11
C ARG A 586 -8.26 20.33 9.35
N ILE A 587 -9.20 19.41 9.50
CA ILE A 587 -9.28 18.51 10.65
C ILE A 587 -9.46 17.08 10.15
N VAL A 588 -8.73 16.14 10.75
CA VAL A 588 -8.91 14.71 10.52
C VAL A 588 -9.49 14.08 11.78
N LYS A 589 -10.62 13.38 11.64
CA LYS A 589 -11.32 12.70 12.71
C LYS A 589 -11.23 11.19 12.51
N ASN A 590 -10.87 10.46 13.57
CA ASN A 590 -10.79 8.99 13.53
C ASN A 590 -12.17 8.30 13.46
N LEU A 591 -13.21 8.95 13.96
CA LEU A 591 -14.60 8.48 13.96
C LEU A 591 -15.45 9.34 13.02
N ARG A 592 -16.68 8.89 12.77
CA ARG A 592 -17.68 9.70 12.07
C ARG A 592 -18.06 10.92 12.92
N VAL A 593 -18.14 12.10 12.31
CA VAL A 593 -18.55 13.35 12.99
C VAL A 593 -19.97 13.17 13.53
N CYS A 594 -20.29 13.68 14.72
CA CYS A 594 -21.68 13.62 15.21
C CYS A 594 -22.55 14.70 14.57
N GLY A 595 -23.89 14.51 14.56
CA GLY A 595 -24.83 15.45 13.93
C GLY A 595 -24.68 16.88 14.44
N ASP A 596 -24.52 17.03 15.76
CA ASP A 596 -24.32 18.33 16.36
C ASP A 596 -22.99 19.00 15.95
N CYS A 597 -21.87 18.26 15.90
CA CYS A 597 -20.59 18.81 15.44
C CYS A 597 -20.60 19.18 13.96
N HIS A 598 -21.41 18.48 13.15
CA HIS A 598 -21.65 18.83 11.76
C HIS A 598 -22.42 20.16 11.64
N GLU A 599 -23.51 20.34 12.40
CA GLU A 599 -24.24 21.62 12.47
C GLU A 599 -23.39 22.76 13.03
N PHE A 600 -22.63 22.48 14.09
CA PHE A 600 -21.67 23.42 14.67
C PHE A 600 -20.67 23.90 13.60
N SER A 601 -20.08 22.98 12.83
CA SER A 601 -19.11 23.32 11.78
C SER A 601 -19.74 24.14 10.66
N LYS A 602 -20.99 23.84 10.25
CA LYS A 602 -21.76 24.70 9.33
C LYS A 602 -21.90 26.10 9.90
N MET A 603 -22.37 26.23 11.13
CA MET A 603 -22.59 27.54 11.76
C MET A 603 -21.30 28.33 11.95
N VAL A 604 -20.19 27.68 12.35
CA VAL A 604 -18.87 28.29 12.39
C VAL A 604 -18.49 28.84 11.01
N SER A 605 -18.63 28.05 9.95
CA SER A 605 -18.27 28.49 8.60
C SER A 605 -19.05 29.72 8.13
N LYS A 606 -20.31 29.84 8.56
CA LYS A 606 -21.19 30.98 8.25
C LYS A 606 -20.84 32.22 9.06
N VAL A 607 -20.69 32.08 10.38
CA VAL A 607 -20.52 33.21 11.32
C VAL A 607 -19.11 33.82 11.25
N PHE A 608 -18.11 32.99 10.96
CA PHE A 608 -16.71 33.40 10.89
C PHE A 608 -16.19 33.54 9.44
N GLU A 609 -17.04 33.33 8.43
CA GLU A 609 -16.69 33.40 7.00
C GLU A 609 -15.42 32.59 6.70
N ARG A 610 -15.36 31.39 7.27
CA ARG A 610 -14.17 30.56 7.31
C ARG A 610 -14.50 29.17 6.80
N GLU A 611 -13.78 28.72 5.78
CA GLU A 611 -13.92 27.35 5.31
C GLU A 611 -13.35 26.36 6.33
N ILE A 612 -14.15 25.37 6.72
CA ILE A 612 -13.75 24.26 7.58
C ILE A 612 -13.83 22.99 6.77
N ILE A 613 -12.75 22.21 6.72
CA ILE A 613 -12.68 20.94 6.03
C ILE A 613 -12.46 19.85 7.08
N VAL A 614 -13.43 18.96 7.23
CA VAL A 614 -13.32 17.83 8.17
C VAL A 614 -13.31 16.54 7.38
N ARG A 615 -12.22 15.78 7.46
CA ARG A 615 -12.15 14.39 7.02
C ARG A 615 -12.59 13.50 8.17
N ASP A 616 -13.64 12.74 7.98
CA ASP A 616 -14.02 11.68 8.91
C ASP A 616 -13.57 10.31 8.40
N GLY A 617 -13.89 9.24 9.14
CA GLY A 617 -13.51 7.87 8.75
C GLY A 617 -14.08 7.39 7.40
N SER A 618 -14.93 8.18 6.74
CA SER A 618 -15.65 7.76 5.53
C SER A 618 -15.71 8.79 4.40
N ARG A 619 -15.59 10.10 4.68
CA ARG A 619 -15.72 11.18 3.69
C ARG A 619 -15.12 12.50 4.16
N PHE A 620 -15.06 13.47 3.24
CA PHE A 620 -14.82 14.86 3.55
C PHE A 620 -16.12 15.64 3.66
N HIS A 621 -16.12 16.56 4.63
CA HIS A 621 -17.13 17.58 4.81
C HIS A 621 -16.47 18.94 4.57
N HIS A 622 -16.86 19.61 3.49
CA HIS A 622 -16.42 20.97 3.18
C HIS A 622 -17.51 21.94 3.64
N PHE A 623 -17.27 22.60 4.75
CA PHE A 623 -18.19 23.58 5.33
C PHE A 623 -17.86 24.98 4.82
N LYS A 624 -18.77 25.55 4.05
CA LYS A 624 -18.62 26.88 3.46
C LYS A 624 -19.96 27.61 3.50
N GLU A 625 -19.97 28.84 4.02
CA GLU A 625 -21.14 29.71 4.07
C GLU A 625 -22.38 29.05 4.74
N GLY A 626 -22.16 28.16 5.71
CA GLY A 626 -23.25 27.45 6.39
C GLY A 626 -23.80 26.23 5.67
N LYS A 627 -23.16 25.80 4.58
CA LYS A 627 -23.50 24.58 3.83
C LYS A 627 -22.36 23.57 3.93
N CYS A 628 -22.68 22.29 3.75
CA CYS A 628 -21.70 21.22 3.67
C CYS A 628 -21.74 20.55 2.28
N SER A 629 -20.58 20.11 1.76
CA SER A 629 -20.49 19.34 0.51
C SER A 629 -21.34 18.07 0.49
N CYS A 630 -21.68 17.51 1.65
CA CYS A 630 -22.54 16.32 1.74
C CYS A 630 -24.03 16.61 1.52
N SER A 631 -24.45 17.88 1.42
CA SER A 631 -25.86 18.29 1.31
C SER A 631 -26.77 17.69 2.39
N ASP A 632 -26.24 17.52 3.60
CA ASP A 632 -26.91 16.86 4.74
C ASP A 632 -27.32 15.39 4.49
N TYR A 633 -26.78 14.78 3.42
CA TYR A 633 -26.93 13.36 3.09
C TYR A 633 -25.63 12.61 3.43
N TRP A 634 -25.47 12.23 4.69
CA TRP A 634 -24.26 11.54 5.15
C TRP A 634 -24.52 10.39 6.12
#